data_AF-A0A8R1DGK6-F1
#
_entry.id   AF-A0A8R1DGK6-F1
#
_cell.length_a   1.000
_cell.length_b   1.000
_cell.length_c   1.000
_cell.angle_alpha   90.00
_cell.angle_beta   90.00
_cell.angle_gamma   90.00
#
_symmetry.space_group_name_H-M   'P 1'
#
loop_
_entity.id
_entity.type
_entity.pdbx_description
1 polymer ?
#
loop_
_entity_poly.entity_id
_entity_poly.type
_entity_poly.pdbx_seq_one_letter_code
_entity_poly.pdbx_strand_id
1 'polypeptide(L)'
;MVLKKWSTVTMLSEDRCKATSNEAIGCYSCEAGTTAEVNCYTRNEDTMANVECEKEVFAIRCTPKGHNTNITFFANNAKFRRTCSISCVENSEGFEIKGNMNYSGSIWTSIHRAIRGDTTRYNKINFPDIGHVIDSYIGYMKTVIIVLAIVGIGFLLTYTMIPQAGFKVVKNILKGKLCIFMILIEILFFACQFQHFLIQCVFNVLVQLLVSRHAPTFRH
;
A
#
# COMPACT_ATOMS: atom_id res chain seq x y z
N MET A 1 2.86 42.73 -65.54
CA MET A 1 3.41 41.56 -64.82
C MET A 1 2.73 40.32 -65.38
N VAL A 2 3.41 39.55 -66.24
CA VAL A 2 2.83 38.36 -66.88
C VAL A 2 2.98 37.19 -65.92
N LEU A 3 1.85 36.64 -65.44
CA LEU A 3 1.83 35.41 -64.67
C LEU A 3 2.22 34.26 -65.59
N LYS A 4 3.40 33.66 -65.37
CA LYS A 4 3.82 32.44 -66.07
C LYS A 4 2.80 31.33 -65.75
N LYS A 5 2.19 30.77 -66.81
CA LYS A 5 1.33 29.61 -66.74
C LYS A 5 2.20 28.37 -66.55
N TRP A 6 2.11 27.73 -65.38
CA TRP A 6 2.76 26.45 -65.13
C TRP A 6 1.82 25.33 -65.57
N SER A 7 2.34 24.37 -66.32
CA SER A 7 1.62 23.15 -66.70
C SER A 7 2.23 21.98 -65.93
N THR A 8 1.48 21.44 -64.97
CA THR A 8 1.89 20.25 -64.22
C THR A 8 1.38 19.03 -64.96
N VAL A 9 2.28 18.11 -65.32
CA VAL A 9 1.91 16.81 -65.89
C VAL A 9 2.10 15.78 -64.80
N THR A 10 1.00 15.18 -64.32
CA THR A 10 1.05 14.11 -63.34
C THR A 10 1.26 12.79 -64.08
N MET A 11 2.45 12.19 -63.94
CA MET A 11 2.67 10.82 -64.41
C MET A 11 2.11 9.85 -63.37
N LEU A 12 1.02 9.18 -63.71
CA LEU A 12 0.42 8.13 -62.89
C LEU A 12 1.14 6.82 -63.20
N SER A 13 2.00 6.35 -62.29
CA SER A 13 2.54 4.99 -62.34
C SER A 13 1.50 4.03 -61.74
N GLU A 14 1.17 2.93 -62.43
CA GLU A 14 0.30 1.84 -61.95
C GLU A 14 0.99 0.95 -60.89
N ASP A 15 1.92 1.53 -60.13
CA ASP A 15 2.77 0.80 -59.20
C ASP A 15 2.05 0.45 -57.89
N ARG A 16 2.36 -0.75 -57.39
CA ARG A 16 1.91 -1.22 -56.08
C ARG A 16 2.96 -0.90 -55.04
N CYS A 17 2.57 -0.19 -53.98
CA CYS A 17 3.45 0.12 -52.86
C CYS A 17 3.21 -0.82 -51.70
N LYS A 18 4.31 -1.20 -51.06
CA LYS A 18 4.32 -2.01 -49.84
C LYS A 18 5.15 -1.32 -48.79
N ALA A 19 4.63 -1.26 -47.57
CA ALA A 19 5.34 -0.69 -46.43
C ALA A 19 5.52 -1.71 -45.31
N THR A 20 6.67 -1.61 -44.65
CA THR A 20 6.97 -2.33 -43.42
C THR A 20 7.56 -1.35 -42.42
N SER A 21 7.23 -1.50 -41.14
CA SER A 21 7.75 -0.62 -40.09
C SER A 21 8.58 -1.39 -39.08
N ASN A 22 9.65 -0.75 -38.61
CA ASN A 22 10.37 -1.17 -37.43
C ASN A 22 9.61 -0.78 -36.15
N GLU A 23 10.09 -1.27 -35.01
CA GLU A 23 9.54 -0.87 -33.71
C GLU A 23 9.76 0.64 -33.50
N ALA A 24 8.69 1.33 -33.12
CA ALA A 24 8.74 2.76 -32.86
C ALA A 24 9.51 3.04 -31.57
N ILE A 25 10.28 4.13 -31.56
CA ILE A 25 11.15 4.53 -30.45
C ILE A 25 10.89 6.01 -30.12
N GLY A 26 10.80 6.32 -28.84
CA GLY A 26 10.69 7.70 -28.38
C GLY A 26 9.97 7.81 -27.04
N CYS A 27 9.30 8.94 -26.84
CA CYS A 27 8.57 9.22 -25.61
C CYS A 27 7.08 9.48 -25.84
N TYR A 28 6.29 9.21 -24.81
CA TYR A 28 4.88 9.61 -24.78
C TYR A 28 4.71 10.86 -23.90
N SER A 29 3.73 11.69 -24.25
CA SER A 29 3.44 12.99 -23.60
C SER A 29 4.63 13.95 -23.62
N CYS A 30 5.33 14.04 -24.75
CA CYS A 30 6.51 14.90 -24.94
C CYS A 30 6.49 15.59 -26.31
N GLU A 31 7.23 16.69 -26.40
CA GLU A 31 7.40 17.46 -27.65
C GLU A 31 8.26 16.71 -28.68
N ALA A 32 9.22 15.89 -28.24
CA ALA A 32 10.05 15.08 -29.14
C ALA A 32 9.28 13.94 -29.83
N GLY A 33 8.16 13.50 -29.24
CA GLY A 33 7.29 12.45 -29.77
C GLY A 33 7.93 11.06 -29.87
N THR A 34 7.29 10.24 -30.69
CA THR A 34 7.63 8.85 -31.01
C THR A 34 7.99 8.76 -32.48
N THR A 35 9.19 8.30 -32.80
CA THR A 35 9.63 8.12 -34.20
C THR A 35 9.51 6.65 -34.59
N ALA A 36 8.93 6.39 -35.76
CA ALA A 36 8.90 5.08 -36.37
C ALA A 36 9.60 5.13 -37.73
N GLU A 37 10.47 4.15 -37.98
CA GLU A 37 11.12 3.97 -39.27
C GLU A 37 10.23 3.08 -40.14
N VAL A 38 9.77 3.62 -41.27
CA VAL A 38 8.95 2.93 -42.25
C VAL A 38 9.77 2.74 -43.51
N ASN A 39 9.94 1.49 -43.91
CA ASN A 39 10.59 1.10 -45.15
C ASN A 39 9.53 0.86 -46.23
N CYS A 40 9.60 1.62 -47.31
CA CYS A 40 8.66 1.54 -48.42
C CYS A 40 9.29 1.04 -49.72
N TYR A 41 8.57 0.12 -50.36
CA TYR A 41 8.94 -0.54 -51.60
C TYR A 41 7.90 -0.25 -52.69
N THR A 42 8.37 -0.08 -53.93
CA THR A 42 7.57 -0.02 -55.15
C THR A 42 8.07 -1.08 -56.14
N ARG A 43 7.34 -1.36 -57.21
CA ARG A 43 7.74 -2.40 -58.19
C ARG A 43 8.69 -1.89 -59.25
N ASN A 44 8.35 -0.78 -59.90
CA ASN A 44 9.05 -0.35 -61.11
C ASN A 44 9.80 0.96 -60.89
N GLU A 45 9.10 2.01 -60.45
CA GLU A 45 9.66 3.36 -60.40
C GLU A 45 9.55 4.00 -59.02
N ASP A 46 10.51 4.87 -58.72
CA ASP A 46 10.48 5.73 -57.54
C ASP A 46 9.19 6.56 -57.52
N THR A 47 8.42 6.44 -56.45
CA THR A 47 7.12 7.11 -56.31
C THR A 47 6.94 7.69 -54.91
N MET A 48 5.98 8.61 -54.77
CA MET A 48 5.55 9.14 -53.48
C MET A 48 4.25 8.44 -53.07
N ALA A 49 4.26 7.87 -51.88
CA ALA A 49 3.11 7.18 -51.29
C ALA A 49 2.53 8.00 -50.14
N ASN A 50 1.21 7.89 -49.96
CA ASN A 50 0.54 8.45 -48.79
C ASN A 50 0.32 7.36 -47.75
N VAL A 51 0.88 7.57 -46.56
CA VAL A 51 0.64 6.76 -45.37
C VAL A 51 -0.42 7.44 -44.54
N GLU A 52 -1.57 6.80 -44.40
CA GLU A 52 -2.68 7.25 -43.58
C GLU A 52 -2.73 6.42 -42.31
N CYS A 53 -2.52 7.07 -41.17
CA CYS A 53 -2.54 6.47 -39.84
C CYS A 53 -3.63 7.15 -39.00
N GLU A 54 -4.83 6.56 -38.95
CA GLU A 54 -6.01 7.08 -38.26
C GLU A 54 -6.41 8.54 -38.61
N LYS A 55 -5.74 9.54 -38.03
CA LYS A 55 -6.01 10.98 -38.21
C LYS A 55 -4.84 11.74 -38.84
N GLU A 56 -3.71 11.07 -39.03
CA GLU A 56 -2.47 11.68 -39.52
C GLU A 56 -2.14 11.09 -40.89
N VAL A 57 -1.71 11.95 -41.82
CA VAL A 57 -1.35 11.55 -43.18
C VAL A 57 0.06 12.04 -43.47
N PHE A 58 0.92 11.14 -43.96
CA PHE A 58 2.32 11.41 -44.26
C PHE A 58 2.63 11.03 -45.71
N ALA A 59 3.41 11.86 -46.40
CA ALA A 59 3.94 11.51 -47.71
C ALA A 59 5.35 10.92 -47.54
N ILE A 60 5.57 9.70 -48.03
CA ILE A 60 6.87 9.02 -47.97
C ILE A 60 7.35 8.61 -49.36
N ARG A 61 8.66 8.57 -49.56
CA ARG A 61 9.27 8.11 -50.81
C ARG A 61 9.42 6.60 -50.79
N CYS A 62 9.04 5.97 -51.90
CA CYS A 62 9.17 4.54 -52.12
C CYS A 62 10.09 4.29 -53.31
N THR A 63 10.96 3.28 -53.23
CA THR A 63 11.89 2.91 -54.31
C THR A 63 11.89 1.40 -54.51
N PRO A 64 12.29 0.88 -55.69
CA PRO A 64 12.31 -0.57 -55.92
C PRO A 64 13.26 -1.33 -54.98
N LYS A 65 14.26 -0.63 -54.43
CA LYS A 65 15.24 -1.18 -53.48
C LYS A 65 14.80 -1.05 -52.01
N GLY A 66 13.68 -0.40 -51.75
CA GLY A 66 13.27 0.00 -50.40
C GLY A 66 13.88 1.34 -50.00
N HIS A 67 13.09 2.18 -49.33
CA HIS A 67 13.55 3.44 -48.78
C HIS A 67 13.00 3.66 -47.38
N ASN A 68 13.89 3.98 -46.44
CA ASN A 68 13.55 4.19 -45.05
C ASN A 68 13.18 5.66 -44.83
N THR A 69 11.98 5.88 -44.30
CA THR A 69 11.47 7.20 -43.92
C THR A 69 11.11 7.20 -42.44
N ASN A 70 11.58 8.20 -41.71
CA ASN A 70 11.23 8.38 -40.30
C ASN A 70 9.97 9.23 -40.18
N ILE A 71 8.94 8.68 -39.54
CA ILE A 71 7.68 9.37 -39.25
C ILE A 71 7.61 9.62 -37.74
N THR A 72 7.30 10.86 -37.35
CA THR A 72 7.13 11.23 -35.94
C THR A 72 5.65 11.33 -35.59
N PHE A 73 5.27 10.69 -34.49
CA PHE A 73 3.92 10.60 -33.95
C PHE A 73 3.88 11.17 -32.53
N PHE A 74 2.76 11.78 -32.14
CA PHE A 74 2.56 12.24 -30.76
C PHE A 74 1.76 11.20 -29.96
N ALA A 75 2.47 10.36 -29.22
CA ALA A 75 1.87 9.35 -28.37
C ALA A 75 1.44 9.91 -27.01
N ASN A 76 0.26 9.52 -26.53
CA ASN A 76 -0.24 9.88 -25.19
C ASN A 76 -0.08 8.77 -24.15
N ASN A 77 0.31 7.56 -24.58
CA ASN A 77 0.42 6.36 -23.74
C ASN A 77 1.74 5.64 -23.99
N ALA A 78 2.19 4.85 -23.00
CA ALA A 78 3.40 4.03 -23.10
C ALA A 78 3.29 2.95 -24.18
N LYS A 79 2.16 2.25 -24.26
CA LYS A 79 1.90 1.28 -25.34
C LYS A 79 1.50 2.04 -26.61
N PHE A 80 2.41 2.10 -27.59
CA PHE A 80 2.16 2.72 -28.88
C PHE A 80 1.81 1.64 -29.91
N ARG A 81 0.64 1.80 -30.55
CA ARG A 81 0.12 0.89 -31.56
C ARG A 81 -0.70 1.71 -32.55
N ARG A 82 -0.29 1.72 -33.82
CA ARG A 82 -0.99 2.43 -34.90
C ARG A 82 -1.17 1.53 -36.10
N THR A 83 -2.40 1.42 -36.56
CA THR A 83 -2.71 0.76 -37.84
C THR A 83 -2.69 1.83 -38.92
N CYS A 84 -1.90 1.61 -39.96
CA CYS A 84 -1.74 2.52 -41.07
C CYS A 84 -2.04 1.83 -42.39
N SER A 85 -2.53 2.58 -43.37
CA SER A 85 -2.65 2.16 -44.76
C SER A 85 -1.68 2.96 -45.60
N ILE A 86 -0.93 2.28 -46.46
CA ILE A 86 -0.15 2.94 -47.50
C ILE A 86 -0.92 2.88 -48.81
N SER A 87 -1.08 4.02 -49.47
CA SER A 87 -1.68 4.12 -50.79
C SER A 87 -0.73 4.73 -51.82
N CYS A 88 -0.63 4.03 -52.95
CA CYS A 88 -0.01 4.54 -54.17
C CYS A 88 -1.05 4.45 -55.27
N VAL A 89 -1.52 5.63 -55.70
CA VAL A 89 -2.57 5.81 -56.71
C VAL A 89 -3.90 5.13 -56.34
N GLU A 90 -4.02 3.82 -56.52
CA GLU A 90 -5.28 3.07 -56.42
C GLU A 90 -5.21 1.87 -55.45
N ASN A 91 -4.02 1.37 -55.11
CA ASN A 91 -3.87 0.22 -54.22
C ASN A 91 -3.54 0.67 -52.79
N SER A 92 -4.24 0.11 -51.80
CA SER A 92 -3.94 0.30 -50.38
C SER A 92 -3.52 -1.01 -49.70
N GLU A 93 -2.40 -0.97 -48.97
CA GLU A 93 -1.94 -2.08 -48.13
C GLU A 93 -1.89 -1.63 -46.67
N GLY A 94 -2.41 -2.46 -45.76
CA GLY A 94 -2.41 -2.18 -44.33
C GLY A 94 -1.14 -2.69 -43.66
N PHE A 95 -0.53 -1.88 -42.80
CA PHE A 95 0.57 -2.27 -41.93
C PHE A 95 0.40 -1.68 -40.54
N GLU A 96 1.21 -2.14 -39.60
CA GLU A 96 1.04 -1.80 -38.20
C GLU A 96 2.36 -1.42 -37.53
N ILE A 97 2.36 -0.25 -36.91
CA ILE A 97 3.49 0.29 -36.15
C ILE A 97 3.25 0.02 -34.67
N LYS A 98 4.21 -0.64 -34.01
CA LYS A 98 4.17 -0.94 -32.57
C LYS A 98 5.43 -0.43 -31.91
N GLY A 99 5.32 -0.13 -30.62
CA GLY A 99 6.47 0.10 -29.76
C GLY A 99 6.07 0.40 -28.32
N ASN A 100 7.04 0.34 -27.42
CA ASN A 100 6.87 0.75 -26.03
C ASN A 100 7.65 2.05 -25.76
N MET A 101 6.91 3.12 -25.46
CA MET A 101 7.45 4.47 -25.29
C MET A 101 7.82 4.75 -23.84
N ASN A 102 8.92 5.48 -23.67
CA ASN A 102 9.34 5.95 -22.36
C ASN A 102 8.54 7.20 -21.94
N TYR A 103 8.26 7.32 -20.64
CA TYR A 103 7.64 8.53 -20.13
C TYR A 103 8.68 9.65 -20.06
N SER A 104 8.42 10.78 -20.72
CA SER A 104 9.28 11.96 -20.67
C SER A 104 8.72 13.06 -19.76
N GLY A 105 7.55 12.87 -19.17
CA GLY A 105 7.04 13.80 -18.17
C GLY A 105 7.89 13.75 -16.91
N SER A 106 8.28 14.90 -16.40
CA SER A 106 8.95 14.98 -15.11
C SER A 106 7.92 14.71 -14.01
N ILE A 107 8.00 13.54 -13.38
CA ILE A 107 7.30 13.20 -12.12
C ILE A 107 7.42 14.37 -11.13
N TRP A 108 8.58 15.04 -11.11
CA TRP A 108 8.88 16.21 -10.31
C TRP A 108 7.97 17.42 -10.58
N THR A 109 7.63 17.73 -11.85
CA THR A 109 6.78 18.89 -12.15
C THR A 109 5.31 18.63 -11.85
N SER A 110 4.88 17.38 -11.88
CA SER A 110 3.53 16.96 -11.45
C SER A 110 3.39 17.07 -9.93
N ILE A 111 4.42 16.64 -9.18
CA ILE A 111 4.48 16.78 -7.71
C ILE A 111 4.56 18.27 -7.33
N HIS A 112 5.38 19.07 -8.00
CA HIS A 112 5.47 20.51 -7.74
C HIS A 112 4.16 21.26 -7.99
N ARG A 113 3.40 20.87 -9.03
CA ARG A 113 2.07 21.44 -9.30
C ARG A 113 1.01 21.00 -8.29
N ALA A 114 1.06 19.76 -7.82
CA ALA A 114 0.16 19.27 -6.77
C ALA A 114 0.40 19.96 -5.42
N ILE A 115 1.66 20.23 -5.06
CA ILE A 115 2.02 20.93 -3.81
C ILE A 115 1.65 22.43 -3.87
N ARG A 116 1.68 23.03 -5.06
CA ARG A 116 1.38 24.47 -5.26
C ARG A 116 -0.11 24.82 -5.35
N GLY A 117 -1.01 23.84 -5.36
CA GLY A 117 -2.46 24.10 -5.27
C GLY A 117 -3.11 24.78 -6.49
N ASP A 118 -2.42 24.89 -7.63
CA ASP A 118 -2.99 25.43 -8.87
C ASP A 118 -3.88 24.39 -9.55
N THR A 119 -5.13 24.29 -9.10
CA THR A 119 -6.15 23.42 -9.71
C THR A 119 -6.82 24.11 -10.89
N THR A 120 -6.07 24.44 -11.94
CA THR A 120 -6.69 24.77 -13.24
C THR A 120 -6.66 23.54 -14.14
N ARG A 121 -7.82 22.85 -14.17
CA ARG A 121 -8.35 22.10 -15.32
C ARG A 121 -7.60 20.82 -15.71
N TYR A 122 -8.26 19.69 -15.45
CA TYR A 122 -8.11 18.38 -16.11
C TYR A 122 -6.75 18.11 -16.76
N ASN A 123 -5.75 17.71 -15.97
CA ASN A 123 -4.66 16.92 -16.53
C ASN A 123 -4.79 15.50 -16.01
N LYS A 124 -5.19 14.59 -16.90
CA LYS A 124 -5.11 13.15 -16.70
C LYS A 124 -3.67 12.85 -16.29
N ILE A 125 -3.48 12.58 -15.00
CA ILE A 125 -2.24 12.01 -14.52
C ILE A 125 -2.25 10.57 -15.04
N ASN A 126 -1.69 10.37 -16.23
CA ASN A 126 -1.52 9.05 -16.83
C ASN A 126 -0.31 8.42 -16.12
N PHE A 127 -0.52 7.97 -14.89
CA PHE A 127 0.45 7.18 -14.19
C PHE A 127 0.73 5.92 -15.02
N PRO A 128 2.00 5.53 -15.21
CA PRO A 128 2.34 4.28 -15.88
C PRO A 128 1.61 3.14 -15.17
N ASP A 129 0.94 2.29 -15.96
CA ASP A 129 0.16 1.08 -15.61
C ASP A 129 0.41 0.56 -14.17
N ILE A 130 -0.18 1.27 -13.19
CA ILE A 130 0.08 1.06 -11.76
C ILE A 130 -0.79 -0.06 -11.19
N GLY A 131 -1.73 -0.60 -11.97
CA GLY A 131 -2.65 -1.65 -11.51
C GLY A 131 -1.90 -2.83 -10.91
N HIS A 132 -0.90 -3.35 -11.61
CA HIS A 132 -0.13 -4.50 -11.14
C HIS A 132 0.79 -4.20 -9.95
N VAL A 133 1.29 -2.97 -9.83
CA VAL A 133 2.13 -2.56 -8.70
C VAL A 133 1.28 -2.30 -7.45
N ILE A 134 0.11 -1.70 -7.63
CA ILE A 134 -0.85 -1.43 -6.57
C ILE A 134 -1.44 -2.73 -6.02
N ASP A 135 -1.79 -3.69 -6.86
CA ASP A 135 -2.33 -4.97 -6.38
C ASP A 135 -1.32 -5.74 -5.52
N SER A 136 -0.05 -5.74 -5.95
CA SER A 136 1.05 -6.32 -5.16
C SER A 136 1.28 -5.56 -3.85
N TYR A 137 1.25 -4.23 -3.89
CA TYR A 137 1.43 -3.38 -2.72
C TYR A 137 0.27 -3.48 -1.72
N ILE A 138 -0.98 -3.52 -2.18
CA ILE A 138 -2.17 -3.71 -1.35
C ILE A 138 -2.13 -5.10 -0.69
N GLY A 139 -1.72 -6.13 -1.42
CA GLY A 139 -1.51 -7.47 -0.88
C GLY A 139 -0.50 -7.47 0.27
N TYR A 140 0.65 -6.81 0.09
CA TYR A 140 1.67 -6.65 1.12
C TYR A 140 1.17 -5.82 2.32
N MET A 141 0.49 -4.70 2.09
CA MET A 141 -0.03 -3.86 3.18
C MET A 141 -1.07 -4.60 4.04
N LYS A 142 -1.90 -5.46 3.43
CA LYS A 142 -2.87 -6.28 4.14
C LYS A 142 -2.20 -7.24 5.13
N THR A 143 -1.10 -7.89 4.74
CA THR A 143 -0.38 -8.81 5.64
C THR A 143 0.30 -8.06 6.79
N VAL A 144 0.89 -6.90 6.53
CA VAL A 144 1.50 -6.05 7.57
C VAL A 144 0.48 -5.59 8.61
N ILE A 145 -0.70 -5.14 8.18
CA ILE A 145 -1.77 -4.71 9.10
C ILE A 145 -2.24 -5.87 9.98
N ILE A 146 -2.41 -7.07 9.41
CA ILE A 146 -2.81 -8.27 10.17
C ILE A 146 -1.77 -8.61 11.24
N VAL A 147 -0.47 -8.59 10.89
CA VAL A 147 0.60 -8.87 11.84
C VAL A 147 0.63 -7.84 12.97
N LEU A 148 0.52 -6.55 12.65
CA LEU A 148 0.45 -5.49 13.65
C LEU A 148 -0.75 -5.65 14.59
N ALA A 149 -1.91 -6.04 14.07
CA ALA A 149 -3.10 -6.29 14.88
C ALA A 149 -2.89 -7.48 15.85
N ILE A 150 -2.32 -8.59 15.38
CA ILE A 150 -2.04 -9.76 16.23
C ILE A 150 -1.06 -9.41 17.35
N VAL A 151 0.02 -8.71 17.02
CA VAL A 151 1.00 -8.25 18.02
C VAL A 151 0.35 -7.30 19.01
N GLY A 152 -0.43 -6.33 18.54
CA GLY A 152 -1.15 -5.39 19.40
C GLY A 152 -2.13 -6.08 20.36
N ILE A 153 -2.89 -7.06 19.88
CA ILE A 153 -3.79 -7.87 20.72
C ILE A 153 -3.00 -8.67 21.75
N GLY A 154 -1.88 -9.29 21.36
CA GLY A 154 -1.00 -10.01 22.29
C GLY A 154 -0.50 -9.13 23.44
N PHE A 155 -0.06 -7.90 23.13
CA PHE A 155 0.34 -6.92 24.14
C PHE A 155 -0.82 -6.51 25.07
N LEU A 156 -2.02 -6.30 24.54
CA LEU A 156 -3.19 -5.94 25.36
C LEU A 156 -3.64 -7.09 26.28
N LEU A 157 -3.61 -8.34 25.79
CA LEU A 157 -3.96 -9.51 26.59
C LEU A 157 -2.94 -9.74 27.71
N THR A 158 -1.64 -9.65 27.41
CA THR A 158 -0.59 -9.76 28.43
C THR A 158 -0.67 -8.64 29.46
N TYR A 159 -0.89 -7.40 29.02
CA TYR A 159 -1.05 -6.24 29.91
C TYR A 159 -2.25 -6.37 30.85
N THR A 160 -3.34 -7.01 30.43
CA THR A 160 -4.54 -7.17 31.27
C THR A 160 -4.50 -8.40 32.16
N MET A 161 -3.93 -9.52 31.71
CA MET A 161 -3.88 -10.77 32.47
C MET A 161 -2.91 -10.72 33.66
N ILE A 162 -1.73 -10.10 33.51
CA ILE A 162 -0.70 -10.02 34.55
C ILE A 162 -1.21 -9.30 35.82
N PRO A 163 -1.79 -8.08 35.75
CA PRO A 163 -2.26 -7.38 36.94
C PRO A 163 -3.49 -8.06 37.57
N GLN A 164 -4.37 -8.69 36.78
CA GLN A 164 -5.52 -9.42 37.31
C GLN A 164 -5.10 -10.66 38.11
N ALA A 165 -4.10 -11.40 37.63
CA ALA A 165 -3.52 -12.53 38.37
C ALA A 165 -2.79 -12.05 39.63
N GLY A 166 -1.96 -11.01 39.51
CA GLY A 166 -1.24 -10.41 40.64
C GLY A 166 -2.17 -9.91 41.75
N PHE A 167 -3.23 -9.19 41.39
CA PHE A 167 -4.20 -8.66 42.36
C PHE A 167 -4.92 -9.77 43.15
N LYS A 168 -5.27 -10.89 42.51
CA LYS A 168 -5.89 -12.04 43.18
C LYS A 168 -4.92 -12.68 44.20
N VAL A 169 -3.66 -12.86 43.83
CA VAL A 169 -2.64 -13.44 44.72
C VAL A 169 -2.38 -12.53 45.92
N VAL A 170 -2.17 -11.23 45.69
CA VAL A 170 -1.94 -10.24 46.76
C VAL A 170 -3.15 -10.17 47.70
N LYS A 171 -4.37 -10.17 47.18
CA LYS A 171 -5.61 -10.16 47.98
C LYS A 171 -5.71 -11.39 48.87
N ASN A 172 -5.35 -12.57 48.37
CA ASN A 172 -5.38 -13.81 49.14
C ASN A 172 -4.29 -13.84 50.23
N ILE A 173 -3.08 -13.35 49.93
CA ILE A 173 -2.00 -13.24 50.92
C ILE A 173 -2.38 -12.25 52.03
N LEU A 174 -2.94 -11.09 51.68
CA LEU A 174 -3.36 -10.08 52.66
C LEU A 174 -4.47 -10.60 53.56
N LYS A 175 -5.49 -11.27 52.99
CA LYS A 175 -6.55 -11.95 53.77
C LYS A 175 -5.98 -13.03 54.69
N GLY A 176 -5.05 -13.84 54.20
CA GLY A 176 -4.40 -14.86 55.01
C GLY A 176 -3.64 -14.28 56.20
N LYS A 177 -2.87 -13.20 55.98
CA LYS A 177 -2.16 -12.48 57.05
C LYS A 177 -3.11 -11.88 58.09
N LEU A 178 -4.20 -11.25 57.65
CA LEU A 178 -5.24 -10.71 58.53
C LEU A 178 -5.94 -11.80 59.34
N CYS A 179 -6.29 -12.94 58.74
CA CYS A 179 -6.85 -14.07 59.46
C CYS A 179 -5.90 -14.63 60.53
N ILE A 180 -4.62 -14.81 60.21
CA ILE A 180 -3.62 -15.30 61.18
C ILE A 180 -3.48 -14.31 62.34
N PHE A 181 -3.45 -13.01 62.06
CA PHE A 181 -3.38 -11.97 63.08
C PHE A 181 -4.62 -11.94 63.98
N MET A 182 -5.82 -12.07 63.41
CA MET A 182 -7.07 -12.16 64.16
C MET A 182 -7.12 -13.39 65.07
N ILE A 183 -6.67 -14.56 64.57
CA ILE A 183 -6.60 -15.79 65.37
C ILE A 183 -5.60 -15.63 66.52
N LEU A 184 -4.44 -15.01 66.30
CA LEU A 184 -3.47 -14.73 67.37
C LEU A 184 -4.04 -13.83 68.46
N ILE A 185 -4.82 -12.81 68.10
CA ILE A 185 -5.50 -11.93 69.06
C ILE A 185 -6.54 -12.72 69.87
N GLU A 186 -7.36 -13.56 69.23
CA GLU A 186 -8.34 -14.37 69.95
C GLU A 186 -7.68 -15.35 70.93
N ILE A 187 -6.59 -16.01 70.54
CA ILE A 187 -5.83 -16.91 71.43
C ILE A 187 -5.27 -16.14 72.63
N LEU A 188 -4.69 -14.96 72.42
CA LEU A 188 -4.18 -14.11 73.50
C LEU A 188 -5.29 -13.66 74.46
N PHE A 189 -6.45 -13.28 73.92
CA PHE A 189 -7.61 -12.90 74.73
C PHE A 189 -8.12 -14.08 75.58
N PHE A 190 -8.19 -15.27 74.99
CA PHE A 190 -8.60 -16.49 75.69
C PHE A 190 -7.60 -16.88 76.80
N ALA A 191 -6.30 -16.79 76.52
CA ALA A 191 -5.25 -17.04 77.50
C ALA A 191 -5.31 -16.06 78.68
N CYS A 192 -5.58 -14.77 78.41
CA CYS A 192 -5.73 -13.74 79.43
C CYS A 192 -6.96 -13.98 80.32
N GLN A 193 -8.12 -14.30 79.72
CA GLN A 193 -9.33 -14.69 80.45
C GLN A 193 -9.11 -15.93 81.31
N PHE A 194 -8.40 -16.94 80.78
CA PHE A 194 -8.10 -18.17 81.52
C PHE A 194 -7.18 -17.91 82.72
N GLN A 195 -6.16 -17.07 82.57
CA GLN A 195 -5.29 -16.66 83.69
C GLN A 195 -6.09 -15.91 84.78
N HIS A 196 -6.97 -14.99 84.39
CA HIS A 196 -7.82 -14.27 85.35
C HIS A 196 -8.74 -15.22 86.14
N PHE A 197 -9.35 -16.20 85.44
CA PHE A 197 -10.20 -17.22 86.07
C PHE A 197 -9.40 -18.09 87.05
N LEU A 198 -8.19 -18.52 86.68
CA LEU A 198 -7.29 -19.28 87.55
C LEU A 198 -6.90 -18.51 88.81
N ILE A 199 -6.54 -17.23 88.68
CA ILE A 199 -6.21 -16.36 89.81
C ILE A 199 -7.41 -16.25 90.75
N GLN A 200 -8.62 -16.07 90.21
CA GLN A 200 -9.84 -15.94 91.00
C GLN A 200 -10.25 -17.25 91.68
N CYS A 201 -10.05 -18.40 91.04
CA CYS A 201 -10.21 -19.72 91.65
C CYS A 201 -9.22 -19.93 92.81
N VAL A 202 -7.93 -19.63 92.61
CA VAL A 202 -6.91 -19.76 93.67
C VAL A 202 -7.23 -18.83 94.83
N PHE A 203 -7.62 -17.58 94.56
CA PHE A 203 -8.02 -16.62 95.59
C PHE A 203 -9.23 -17.12 96.39
N ASN A 204 -10.28 -17.61 95.73
CA ASN A 204 -11.46 -18.15 96.43
C ASN A 204 -11.12 -19.39 97.29
N VAL A 205 -10.28 -20.29 96.80
CA VAL A 205 -9.82 -21.45 97.58
C VAL A 205 -8.98 -21.02 98.78
N LEU A 206 -8.10 -20.03 98.61
CA LEU A 206 -7.29 -19.49 99.70
C LEU A 206 -8.15 -18.82 100.78
N VAL A 207 -9.16 -18.03 100.37
CA VAL A 207 -10.12 -17.40 101.29
C VAL A 207 -10.93 -18.47 102.03
N GLN A 208 -11.42 -19.50 101.36
CA GLN A 208 -12.12 -20.63 102.00
C GLN A 208 -11.23 -21.33 103.04
N LEU A 209 -9.96 -21.59 102.71
CA LEU A 209 -9.00 -22.21 103.64
C LEU A 209 -8.68 -21.31 104.85
N LEU A 210 -8.58 -19.99 104.65
CA LEU A 210 -8.40 -19.02 105.73
C LEU A 210 -9.62 -18.93 106.64
N VAL A 211 -10.84 -18.92 106.07
CA VAL A 211 -12.10 -18.92 106.83
C VAL A 211 -12.26 -20.24 107.61
N SER A 212 -11.90 -21.38 107.00
CA SER A 212 -11.96 -22.69 107.68
C SER A 212 -10.96 -22.79 108.85
N ARG A 213 -9.81 -22.09 108.79
CA ARG A 213 -8.88 -21.96 109.93
C ARG A 213 -9.38 -21.05 111.06
N HIS A 214 -10.44 -20.28 110.83
CA HIS A 214 -11.05 -19.38 111.82
C HIS A 214 -12.45 -19.83 112.26
N ALA A 215 -12.82 -21.09 112.03
CA ALA A 215 -13.98 -21.69 112.66
C ALA A 215 -13.65 -21.98 114.14
N PRO A 216 -14.35 -21.36 115.12
CA PRO A 216 -14.18 -21.70 116.53
C PRO A 216 -14.74 -23.11 116.76
N THR A 217 -13.88 -24.00 117.26
CA THR A 217 -14.30 -25.25 117.89
C THR A 217 -15.08 -24.94 119.16
N PHE A 218 -16.41 -24.84 119.05
CA PHE A 218 -17.29 -24.96 120.22
C PHE A 218 -17.57 -26.45 120.46
N ARG A 219 -16.95 -26.97 121.52
CA ARG A 219 -17.19 -28.27 122.12
C ARG A 219 -17.96 -28.02 123.43
N HIS A 220 -19.00 -28.83 123.62
CA HIS A 220 -19.95 -28.93 124.74
C HIS A 220 -21.19 -28.04 124.67
#